data_AF-A0A924RPI9-F1
#
_entry.id   AF-A0A924RPI9-F1
#
_cell.length_a   1.000
_cell.length_b   1.000
_cell.length_c   1.000
_cell.angle_alpha   90.00
_cell.angle_beta   90.00
_cell.angle_gamma   90.00
#
_symmetry.space_group_name_H-M   'P 1'
#
loop_
_entity.id
_entity.type
_entity.pdbx_description
1 polymer ?
#
loop_
_entity_poly.entity_id
_entity_poly.type
_entity_poly.pdbx_seq_one_letter_code
_entity_poly.pdbx_strand_id
1 'polypeptide(L)'
;TSAADAAHGAGTSPVAFVPMPVISLSLTHSARKVTFSGAMTSPKAPGKYLIIQRQTGPTTWVKVATTKLTAKSTYKFTKSFAAGSYTFRAYFAGNKYYWPGGSVARKVTLT
;
A
#
# COMPACT_ATOMS: atom_id res chain seq x y z
N THR A 1 -13.12 7.17 60.37
CA THR A 1 -12.31 6.68 59.23
C THR A 1 -13.00 7.15 57.96
N SER A 2 -12.52 8.24 57.36
CA SER A 2 -13.24 8.92 56.26
C SER A 2 -12.93 8.23 54.94
N ALA A 3 -13.95 7.69 54.30
CA ALA A 3 -13.87 7.07 52.98
C ALA A 3 -13.73 8.16 51.91
N ALA A 4 -12.50 8.45 51.48
CA ALA A 4 -12.26 9.40 50.39
C ALA A 4 -11.25 8.94 49.33
N ASP A 5 -10.59 7.77 49.48
CA ASP A 5 -9.47 7.39 48.60
C ASP A 5 -9.82 6.40 47.47
N ALA A 6 -11.08 6.03 47.29
CA ALA A 6 -11.46 4.93 46.40
C ALA A 6 -12.03 5.38 45.05
N ALA A 7 -11.40 6.34 44.36
CA ALA A 7 -11.83 6.72 43.01
C ALA A 7 -10.68 7.11 42.08
N HIS A 8 -9.73 6.18 41.87
CA HIS A 8 -8.94 6.16 40.64
C HIS A 8 -9.23 4.86 39.87
N GLY A 9 -10.46 4.74 39.38
CA GLY A 9 -10.85 3.71 38.43
C GLY A 9 -10.10 3.94 37.11
N ALA A 10 -9.23 2.99 36.78
CA ALA A 10 -8.38 3.01 35.60
C ALA A 10 -9.12 3.46 34.34
N GLY A 11 -8.68 4.56 33.75
CA GLY A 11 -9.07 4.95 32.40
C GLY A 11 -8.48 3.94 31.41
N THR A 12 -9.19 2.84 31.16
CA THR A 12 -8.82 1.90 30.12
C THR A 12 -9.04 2.58 28.77
N SER A 13 -7.99 3.22 28.23
CA SER A 13 -8.00 3.69 26.86
C SER A 13 -8.10 2.48 25.94
N PRO A 14 -9.09 2.38 25.03
CA PRO A 14 -9.15 1.26 24.11
C PRO A 14 -7.87 1.23 23.28
N VAL A 15 -7.18 0.10 23.26
CA VAL A 15 -6.07 -0.13 22.33
C VAL A 15 -6.65 -0.07 20.92
N ALA A 16 -6.44 1.04 20.22
CA ALA A 16 -6.88 1.20 18.85
C ALA A 16 -6.05 0.27 17.96
N PHE A 17 -6.66 -0.82 17.47
CA PHE A 17 -6.03 -1.68 16.46
C PHE A 17 -5.97 -0.92 15.13
N VAL A 18 -4.78 -0.52 14.73
CA VAL A 18 -4.52 0.10 13.43
C VAL A 18 -4.42 -1.03 12.38
N PRO A 19 -5.35 -1.13 11.41
CA PRO A 19 -5.33 -2.23 10.45
C PRO A 19 -4.21 -2.06 9.42
N MET A 20 -3.60 -3.19 9.02
CA MET A 20 -2.68 -3.24 7.88
C MET A 20 -3.44 -3.18 6.55
N PRO A 21 -2.89 -2.50 5.53
CA PRO A 21 -3.59 -2.31 4.28
C PRO A 21 -3.50 -3.56 3.39
N VAL A 22 -4.65 -3.97 2.84
CA VAL A 22 -4.77 -5.04 1.84
C VAL A 22 -4.78 -4.41 0.44
N ILE A 23 -3.72 -4.69 -0.33
CA ILE A 23 -3.48 -4.08 -1.63
C ILE A 23 -3.27 -5.17 -2.68
N SER A 24 -4.01 -5.09 -3.78
CA SER A 24 -3.79 -5.93 -4.97
C SER A 24 -2.97 -5.21 -6.03
N LEU A 25 -2.19 -5.99 -6.78
CA LEU A 25 -1.46 -5.55 -7.95
C LEU A 25 -1.57 -6.60 -9.05
N SER A 26 -1.98 -6.15 -10.22
CA SER A 26 -2.00 -6.86 -11.49
C SER A 26 -1.18 -6.10 -12.52
N LEU A 27 -0.44 -6.85 -13.33
CA LEU A 27 0.40 -6.32 -14.40
C LEU A 27 -0.05 -6.94 -15.72
N THR A 28 -0.34 -6.11 -16.71
CA THR A 28 -0.40 -6.53 -18.12
C THR A 28 0.64 -5.75 -18.90
N HIS A 29 1.17 -6.33 -19.98
CA HIS A 29 2.16 -5.64 -20.79
C HIS A 29 1.95 -5.89 -22.28
N SER A 30 2.42 -4.95 -23.08
CA SER A 30 2.51 -5.06 -24.54
C SER A 30 3.82 -4.41 -24.95
N ALA A 31 4.72 -5.21 -25.52
CA ALA A 31 6.12 -4.84 -25.73
C ALA A 31 6.71 -4.21 -24.45
N ARG A 32 7.15 -2.96 -24.54
CA ARG A 32 7.79 -2.20 -23.45
C ARG A 32 6.83 -1.43 -22.55
N LYS A 33 5.51 -1.53 -22.76
CA LYS A 33 4.51 -0.81 -21.97
C LYS A 33 3.89 -1.74 -20.95
N VAL A 34 3.99 -1.39 -19.67
CA VAL A 34 3.35 -2.11 -18.56
C VAL A 34 2.17 -1.31 -18.04
N THR A 35 1.01 -1.94 -18.01
CA THR A 35 -0.20 -1.44 -17.35
C THR A 35 -0.29 -2.04 -15.95
N PHE A 36 -0.29 -1.16 -14.96
CA PHE A 36 -0.47 -1.46 -13.56
C PHE A 36 -1.93 -1.25 -13.22
N SER A 37 -2.56 -2.22 -12.56
CA SER A 37 -3.90 -2.08 -12.03
C SER A 37 -4.04 -2.76 -10.69
N GLY A 38 -5.01 -2.32 -9.89
CA GLY A 38 -5.30 -2.94 -8.62
C GLY A 38 -6.23 -2.12 -7.76
N ALA A 39 -6.35 -2.52 -6.51
CA ALA A 39 -7.19 -1.88 -5.51
C ALA A 39 -6.56 -1.95 -4.12
N MET A 40 -6.91 -0.97 -3.29
CA MET A 40 -6.75 -1.03 -1.85
C MET A 40 -8.12 -1.37 -1.26
N THR A 41 -8.28 -2.59 -0.76
CA THR A 41 -9.59 -3.13 -0.35
C THR A 41 -9.88 -2.89 1.11
N SER A 42 -8.85 -2.90 1.96
CA SER A 42 -8.94 -2.56 3.38
C SER A 42 -7.72 -1.74 3.80
N PRO A 43 -7.89 -0.62 4.50
CA PRO A 43 -9.11 0.19 4.48
C PRO A 43 -9.40 0.73 3.07
N LYS A 44 -10.63 1.18 2.83
CA LYS A 44 -10.91 2.01 1.66
C LYS A 44 -10.25 3.37 1.85
N ALA A 45 -9.46 3.79 0.87
CA ALA A 45 -8.63 4.99 0.94
C ALA A 45 -8.79 5.86 -0.32
N PRO A 46 -10.02 6.30 -0.66
CA PRO A 46 -10.24 7.12 -1.84
C PRO A 46 -9.44 8.42 -1.76
N GLY A 47 -8.86 8.83 -2.89
CA GLY A 47 -8.05 10.05 -3.00
C GLY A 47 -6.69 9.99 -2.31
N LYS A 48 -6.34 8.88 -1.64
CA LYS A 48 -5.00 8.67 -1.08
C LYS A 48 -4.04 8.19 -2.17
N TYR A 49 -2.74 8.20 -1.86
CA TYR A 49 -1.69 7.86 -2.82
C TYR A 49 -1.12 6.48 -2.55
N LEU A 50 -0.91 5.72 -3.62
CA LEU A 50 -0.10 4.52 -3.65
C LEU A 50 1.19 4.78 -4.42
N ILE A 51 2.23 4.06 -4.01
CA ILE A 51 3.55 4.10 -4.64
C ILE A 51 3.75 2.76 -5.34
N ILE A 52 4.02 2.78 -6.65
CA ILE A 52 4.53 1.59 -7.33
C ILE A 52 6.04 1.57 -7.16
N GLN A 53 6.55 0.46 -6.66
CA GLN A 53 7.96 0.23 -6.44
C GLN A 53 8.48 -0.91 -7.31
N ARG A 54 9.76 -0.83 -7.71
CA ARG A 54 10.51 -1.87 -8.40
C ARG A 54 11.58 -2.42 -7.48
N GLN A 55 11.77 -3.73 -7.48
CA GLN A 55 12.85 -4.37 -6.76
C GLN A 55 14.19 -4.13 -7.47
N THR A 56 15.22 -3.74 -6.73
CA THR A 56 16.60 -3.54 -7.25
C THR A 56 17.65 -4.34 -6.49
N GLY A 57 17.26 -5.04 -5.43
CA GLY A 57 18.08 -5.97 -4.66
C GLY A 57 17.20 -6.96 -3.91
N PRO A 58 17.77 -7.86 -3.08
CA PRO A 58 17.00 -8.87 -2.36
C PRO A 58 15.84 -8.27 -1.54
N THR A 59 16.09 -7.12 -0.90
CA THR A 59 15.13 -6.41 -0.06
C THR A 59 14.95 -4.94 -0.45
N THR A 60 15.66 -4.47 -1.47
CA THR A 60 15.68 -3.06 -1.86
C THR A 60 14.61 -2.75 -2.91
N TRP A 61 13.83 -1.70 -2.64
CA TRP A 61 12.72 -1.26 -3.49
C TRP A 61 12.85 0.23 -3.82
N VAL A 62 12.77 0.58 -5.10
CA VAL A 62 12.84 1.98 -5.56
C VAL A 62 11.49 2.44 -6.09
N LYS A 63 11.14 3.71 -5.87
CA LYS A 63 9.91 4.32 -6.40
C LYS A 63 9.97 4.40 -7.93
N VAL A 64 8.89 3.97 -8.57
CA VAL A 64 8.69 4.03 -10.02
C VAL A 64 7.64 5.05 -10.41
N ALA A 65 6.54 5.08 -9.65
CA ALA A 65 5.42 5.98 -9.87
C ALA A 65 4.66 6.20 -8.57
N THR A 66 3.94 7.32 -8.51
CA THR A 66 2.94 7.61 -7.49
C THR A 66 1.61 7.72 -8.20
N THR A 67 0.58 7.07 -7.67
CA THR A 67 -0.77 7.08 -8.26
C THR A 67 -1.80 7.41 -7.20
N LYS A 68 -2.80 8.20 -7.57
CA LYS A 68 -3.92 8.56 -6.69
C LYS A 68 -5.02 7.53 -6.85
N LEU A 69 -5.53 7.04 -5.72
CA LEU A 69 -6.66 6.12 -5.69
C LEU A 69 -7.96 6.83 -6.08
N THR A 70 -8.76 6.17 -6.90
CA THR A 70 -10.10 6.64 -7.28
C THR A 70 -11.06 6.64 -6.08
N ALA A 71 -12.28 7.14 -6.26
CA ALA A 71 -13.36 7.03 -5.27
C ALA A 71 -13.65 5.57 -4.84
N LYS A 72 -13.37 4.59 -5.72
CA LYS A 72 -13.52 3.16 -5.43
C LYS A 72 -12.27 2.52 -4.80
N SER A 73 -11.26 3.33 -4.47
CA SER A 73 -9.94 2.87 -4.00
C SER A 73 -9.22 1.96 -5.00
N THR A 74 -9.40 2.23 -6.30
CA THR A 74 -8.71 1.52 -7.38
C THR A 74 -7.67 2.41 -8.04
N TYR A 75 -6.77 1.80 -8.80
CA TYR A 75 -5.82 2.52 -9.66
C TYR A 75 -5.61 1.75 -10.96
N LYS A 76 -5.36 2.48 -12.04
CA LYS A 76 -4.90 1.94 -13.32
C LYS A 76 -4.06 2.97 -14.04
N PHE A 77 -2.87 2.61 -14.49
CA PHE A 77 -2.03 3.47 -15.32
C PHE A 77 -1.02 2.64 -16.11
N THR A 78 -0.44 3.23 -17.15
CA THR A 78 0.52 2.57 -18.03
C THR A 78 1.84 3.34 -18.03
N LYS A 79 2.97 2.62 -18.02
CA LYS A 79 4.31 3.21 -18.10
C LYS A 79 5.23 2.37 -18.98
N SER A 80 6.09 3.03 -19.74
CA SER A 80 7.10 2.38 -20.57
C SER A 80 8.37 2.07 -19.77
N PHE A 81 9.02 0.95 -20.09
CA PHE A 81 10.28 0.50 -19.51
C PHE A 81 11.24 0.06 -20.61
N ALA A 82 12.52 -0.10 -20.27
CA ALA A 82 13.45 -0.79 -21.15
C ALA A 82 13.12 -2.29 -21.19
N ALA A 83 13.70 -3.01 -22.16
CA ALA A 83 13.65 -4.46 -22.16
C ALA A 83 14.36 -5.01 -20.90
N GLY A 84 13.85 -6.12 -20.37
CA GLY A 84 14.38 -6.76 -19.17
C GLY A 84 13.32 -7.33 -18.24
N SER A 85 13.78 -7.97 -17.17
CA SER A 85 12.94 -8.54 -16.13
C SER A 85 12.82 -7.61 -14.93
N TYR A 86 11.59 -7.43 -14.46
CA TYR A 86 11.28 -6.54 -13.36
C TYR A 86 10.35 -7.21 -12.36
N THR A 87 10.58 -6.95 -11.08
CA THR A 87 9.64 -7.26 -10.00
C THR A 87 9.06 -5.96 -9.46
N PHE A 88 7.73 -5.86 -9.41
CA PHE A 88 7.01 -4.69 -8.92
C PHE A 88 6.13 -5.02 -7.71
N ARG A 89 5.86 -4.01 -6.89
CA ARG A 89 4.81 -4.04 -5.87
C ARG A 89 4.11 -2.70 -5.77
N ALA A 90 2.85 -2.70 -5.35
CA ALA A 90 2.18 -1.51 -4.88
C ALA A 90 2.44 -1.35 -3.39
N TYR A 91 2.67 -0.13 -2.93
CA TYR A 91 3.01 0.16 -1.54
C TYR A 91 2.26 1.39 -1.05
N PHE A 92 1.64 1.25 0.11
CA PHE A 92 1.06 2.33 0.87
C PHE A 92 2.01 2.69 2.01
N ALA A 93 2.41 3.95 2.11
CA ALA A 93 3.37 4.42 3.11
C ALA A 93 2.77 4.53 4.53
N GLY A 94 1.48 4.27 4.70
CA GLY A 94 0.79 4.50 5.96
C GLY A 94 0.34 5.95 6.14
N ASN A 95 -0.42 6.19 7.19
CA ASN A 95 -0.79 7.51 7.69
C ASN A 95 -1.16 7.42 9.18
N LYS A 96 -1.67 8.52 9.76
CA LYS A 96 -2.12 8.57 11.16
C LYS A 96 -3.09 7.45 11.57
N TYR A 97 -3.85 6.89 10.62
CA TYR A 97 -4.93 5.94 10.86
C TYR A 97 -4.59 4.51 10.45
N TYR A 98 -3.56 4.30 9.63
CA TYR A 98 -3.29 3.02 8.98
C TYR A 98 -1.78 2.78 8.87
N TRP A 99 -1.36 1.54 9.15
CA TRP A 99 0.02 1.12 8.97
C TRP A 99 0.41 1.13 7.48
N PRO A 100 1.71 1.20 7.16
CA PRO A 100 2.18 0.94 5.83
C PRO A 100 1.94 -0.52 5.45
N GLY A 101 1.89 -0.80 4.16
CA GLY A 101 1.83 -2.16 3.66
C GLY A 101 1.95 -2.22 2.14
N GLY A 102 2.28 -3.41 1.65
CA GLY A 102 2.52 -3.64 0.23
C GLY A 102 1.71 -4.81 -0.31
N SER A 103 1.47 -4.78 -1.62
CA SER A 103 0.94 -5.93 -2.33
C SER A 103 1.98 -7.06 -2.39
N VAL A 104 1.49 -8.27 -2.70
CA VAL A 104 2.36 -9.33 -3.23
C VAL A 104 3.14 -8.80 -4.43
N ALA A 105 4.42 -9.14 -4.50
CA ALA A 105 5.29 -8.77 -5.60
C ALA A 105 4.91 -9.52 -6.88
N ARG A 106 4.97 -8.81 -8.02
CA ARG A 106 4.64 -9.35 -9.35
C ARG A 106 5.82 -9.18 -10.28
N LYS A 107 6.22 -10.27 -10.94
CA LYS A 107 7.29 -10.28 -11.94
C LYS A 107 6.70 -10.06 -13.33
N VAL A 108 7.45 -9.38 -14.19
CA VAL A 108 7.15 -9.22 -15.62
C VAL A 108 8.47 -9.16 -16.40
N THR A 109 8.51 -9.79 -17.57
CA THR A 109 9.64 -9.73 -18.51
C THR A 109 9.18 -9.01 -19.77
N LEU A 110 9.95 -8.01 -20.18
CA LEU A 110 9.64 -7.17 -21.34
C LEU A 110 10.69 -7.41 -22.44
N THR A 111 10.21 -7.59 -23.66
CA THR A 111 11.02 -7.75 -24.87
C THR A 111 11.03 -6.46 -25.70
#